data_AF-A0A4Q5XBC4-F1
#
_entry.id   AF-A0A4Q5XBC4-F1
#
_cell.length_a   1.000
_cell.length_b   1.000
_cell.length_c   1.000
_cell.angle_alpha   90.00
_cell.angle_beta   90.00
_cell.angle_gamma   90.00
#
_symmetry.space_group_name_H-M   'P 1'
#
loop_
_entity.id
_entity.type
_entity.pdbx_description
1 polymer ?
#
loop_
_entity_poly.entity_id
_entity_poly.type
_entity_poly.pdbx_seq_one_letter_code
_entity_poly.pdbx_strand_id
1 'polypeptide(L)' 'MTTPIPDEIQVAKLSIEAAYTALDSLFERLRVMPRGEKVILSDTVHEACLRLKAAKDVLTRLETLPPDGEGA' A
#
# COMPACT_ATOMS: atom_id res chain seq x y z
N MET A 1 -26.12 13.81 5.48
CA MET A 1 -25.26 13.49 6.64
C MET A 1 -24.20 12.55 6.13
N THR A 2 -22.96 13.01 5.99
CA THR A 2 -21.83 12.20 5.52
C THR A 2 -21.37 11.32 6.67
N THR A 3 -21.55 10.01 6.57
CA THR A 3 -20.94 9.05 7.48
C THR A 3 -19.42 9.24 7.36
N PRO A 4 -18.72 9.60 8.45
CA PRO A 4 -17.28 9.74 8.40
C PRO A 4 -16.69 8.39 8.00
N ILE A 5 -15.76 8.41 7.06
CA ILE A 5 -14.91 7.26 6.79
C ILE A 5 -14.36 6.80 8.14
N PRO A 6 -14.50 5.51 8.54
CA PRO A 6 -13.96 5.01 9.80
C PRO A 6 -12.48 5.39 9.91
N ASP A 7 -12.04 5.87 11.07
CA ASP A 7 -10.65 6.31 11.30
C ASP A 7 -9.63 5.30 10.78
N GLU A 8 -9.93 4.01 10.90
CA GLU A 8 -9.14 2.88 10.41
C GLU A 8 -8.89 2.91 8.89
N ILE A 9 -9.88 3.30 8.08
CA ILE A 9 -9.73 3.44 6.62
C ILE A 9 -8.85 4.64 6.29
N GLN A 10 -8.97 5.74 7.05
CA GLN A 10 -8.11 6.91 6.86
C GLN A 10 -6.66 6.63 7.28
N VAL A 11 -6.46 5.89 8.38
CA VAL A 11 -5.15 5.40 8.81
C VAL A 11 -4.55 4.44 7.78
N ALA A 12 -5.34 3.54 7.20
CA ALA A 12 -4.89 2.64 6.14
C ALA A 12 -4.43 3.40 4.89
N LYS A 13 -5.15 4.46 4.48
CA LYS A 13 -4.74 5.34 3.37
C LYS A 13 -3.37 5.97 3.60
N LEU A 14 -3.20 6.62 4.76
CA LEU A 14 -1.93 7.27 5.12
C LEU A 14 -0.78 6.26 5.19
N SER A 15 -1.05 5.05 5.69
CA SER A 15 -0.05 3.97 5.76
C SER A 15 0.38 3.49 4.37
N ILE A 16 -0.57 3.37 3.44
CA ILE A 16 -0.28 2.99 2.04
C ILE A 16 0.53 4.09 1.34
N GLU A 17 0.19 5.36 1.54
CA GLU A 17 0.92 6.50 0.98
C GLU A 17 2.37 6.57 1.51
N ALA A 18 2.55 6.36 2.82
CA ALA A 18 3.87 6.29 3.43
C ALA A 18 4.70 5.11 2.86
N ALA A 19 4.07 3.95 2.64
CA ALA A 19 4.72 2.78 2.06
C ALA A 19 5.16 3.01 0.61
N TYR A 20 4.36 3.70 -0.22
CA TYR A 20 4.76 4.11 -1.57
C TYR A 20 5.98 5.04 -1.52
N THR A 21 5.95 6.06 -0.67
CA THR A 21 7.07 7.00 -0.50
C THR A 21 8.37 6.29 -0.09
N ALA A 22 8.28 5.31 0.83
CA ALA A 22 9.42 4.52 1.25
C ALA A 22 9.98 3.64 0.11
N LEU A 23 9.11 3.00 -0.67
CA LEU A 23 9.51 2.20 -1.83
C LEU A 23 10.15 3.05 -2.93
N ASP A 24 9.61 4.22 -3.24
CA ASP A 24 10.20 5.14 -4.22
C ASP A 24 11.60 5.59 -3.79
N SER A 25 11.77 5.95 -2.51
CA SER A 25 13.09 6.27 -1.96
C SER A 25 14.07 5.10 -2.07
N LEU A 26 13.59 3.88 -1.84
CA LEU A 26 14.39 2.66 -1.98
C LEU A 26 14.74 2.40 -3.45
N PHE A 27 13.83 2.59 -4.39
CA PHE A 27 14.10 2.43 -5.82
C PHE A 27 15.15 3.41 -6.33
N GLU A 28 15.11 4.68 -5.90
CA GLU A 28 16.14 5.66 -6.23
C GLU A 28 17.51 5.25 -5.69
N ARG A 29 17.59 4.69 -4.48
CA ARG A 29 18.84 4.14 -3.92
C ARG A 29 19.31 2.91 -4.69
N LEU A 30 18.41 2.00 -5.02
CA LEU A 30 18.72 0.79 -5.80
C LEU A 30 19.17 1.13 -7.22
N ARG A 31 18.69 2.22 -7.82
CA ARG A 31 19.07 2.64 -9.17
C ARG A 31 20.58 2.88 -9.28
N VAL A 32 21.18 3.53 -8.29
CA VAL A 32 22.61 3.89 -8.27
C VAL A 32 23.53 2.81 -7.68
N MET A 33 22.97 1.77 -7.06
CA MET A 33 23.72 0.70 -6.40
C MET A 33 24.49 -0.22 -7.39
N PRO A 34 25.62 -0.84 -7.01
CA PRO A 34 26.31 -1.86 -7.81
C PRO A 34 25.46 -3.11 -8.03
N ARG A 35 25.58 -3.77 -9.20
CA ARG A 35 24.75 -4.93 -9.58
C ARG A 35 24.79 -6.10 -8.57
N GLY A 36 25.93 -6.35 -7.93
CA GLY A 36 26.07 -7.45 -6.96
C GLY A 36 25.22 -7.27 -5.71
N GLU A 37 25.02 -6.03 -5.26
CA GLU A 37 24.21 -5.70 -4.09
C GLU A 37 22.71 -5.64 -4.42
N LYS A 38 22.34 -5.31 -5.66
CA LYS A 38 20.93 -5.28 -6.10
C LYS A 38 20.26 -6.65 -6.07
N VAL A 39 21.00 -7.72 -6.37
CA VAL A 39 20.45 -9.09 -6.42
C VAL A 39 19.88 -9.48 -5.05
N ILE A 40 20.58 -9.12 -3.97
CA ILE A 40 20.22 -9.43 -2.59
C ILE A 40 18.91 -8.74 -2.17
N LEU A 41 18.62 -7.57 -2.74
CA LEU A 41 17.48 -6.74 -2.36
C LEU A 41 16.27 -6.92 -3.29
N SER A 42 16.45 -7.52 -4.46
CA SER A 42 15.40 -7.59 -5.48
C SER A 42 14.17 -8.39 -5.03
N ASP A 43 14.37 -9.54 -4.37
CA ASP A 43 13.28 -10.40 -3.89
C ASP A 43 12.47 -9.73 -2.76
N THR A 44 13.17 -9.15 -1.78
CA THR A 44 12.54 -8.44 -0.66
C THR A 44 11.72 -7.24 -1.13
N VAL A 45 12.24 -6.49 -2.10
CA VAL A 45 11.53 -5.33 -2.66
C VAL A 45 10.35 -5.77 -3.51
N HIS A 46 10.50 -6.83 -4.29
CA HIS A 46 9.40 -7.42 -5.04
C HIS A 46 8.26 -7.87 -4.10
N GLU A 47 8.58 -8.56 -3.01
CA GLU A 47 7.59 -8.98 -2.03
C GLU A 47 6.90 -7.78 -1.36
N ALA A 48 7.66 -6.74 -0.99
CA ALA A 48 7.10 -5.51 -0.45
C ALA A 48 6.11 -4.84 -1.41
N CYS A 49 6.43 -4.79 -2.71
CA CYS A 49 5.51 -4.27 -3.73
C CYS A 49 4.23 -5.10 -3.86
N LEU A 50 4.34 -6.44 -3.82
CA LEU A 50 3.17 -7.33 -3.88
C LEU A 50 2.24 -7.12 -2.68
N ARG A 51 2.82 -7.03 -1.47
CA ARG A 51 2.06 -6.78 -0.24
C ARG A 51 1.37 -5.41 -0.27
N LEU A 52 2.07 -4.37 -0.74
CA LEU A 52 1.48 -3.04 -0.88
C LEU A 52 0.33 -3.01 -1.88
N LYS A 53 0.48 -3.71 -3.02
CA LYS A 53 -0.59 -3.86 -4.00
C LYS A 53 -1.81 -4.55 -3.39
N ALA A 54 -1.61 -5.65 -2.67
CA ALA A 54 -2.69 -6.36 -2.00
C ALA A 54 -3.40 -5.47 -0.94
N ALA A 55 -2.64 -4.69 -0.16
CA ALA A 55 -3.20 -3.74 0.81
C ALA A 55 -4.06 -2.67 0.13
N LYS A 56 -3.62 -2.13 -1.02
CA LYS A 56 -4.38 -1.17 -1.81
C LYS A 56 -5.67 -1.79 -2.37
N ASP A 57 -5.60 -3.01 -2.90
CA ASP A 57 -6.78 -3.71 -3.43
C ASP A 57 -7.84 -3.94 -2.32
N VAL A 58 -7.40 -4.29 -1.11
CA VAL A 58 -8.28 -4.42 0.06
C VAL A 58 -8.92 -3.08 0.44
N LEU A 59 -8.12 -2.02 0.52
CA LEU A 59 -8.61 -0.68 0.83
C LEU A 59 -9.67 -0.23 -0.20
N THR A 60 -9.40 -0.39 -1.49
CA THR A 60 -10.36 -0.04 -2.55
C THR A 60 -11.66 -0.82 -2.39
N ARG A 61 -11.61 -2.11 -2.05
CA ARG A 61 -12.83 -2.90 -1.77
C ARG A 61 -13.62 -2.32 -0.59
N LEU A 62 -12.94 -1.97 0.50
CA LEU A 62 -13.57 -1.39 1.69
C LEU A 62 -14.22 -0.03 1.40
N GLU A 63 -13.62 0.79 0.53
CA GLU A 63 -14.21 2.06 0.09
C GLU A 63 -15.43 1.90 -0.82
N THR A 64 -15.51 0.80 -1.56
CA THR A 64 -16.63 0.50 -2.47
C THR A 64 -17.80 -0.24 -1.81
N LEU A 65 -17.65 -0.68 -0.56
CA LEU A 65 -18.76 -1.30 0.18
C LEU A 65 -19.79 -0.21 0.53
N PRO A 66 -21.09 -0.40 0.23
CA PRO A 66 -22.13 0.51 0.67
C PRO A 66 -22.15 0.57 2.21
N PRO A 67 -22.42 1.74 2.81
CA PRO A 67 -22.29 1.93 4.26
C PRO A 67 -23.25 1.08 5.10
N ASP A 68 -24.29 0.49 4.52
CA ASP A 68 -25.17 -0.45 5.22
C ASP A 68 -25.65 -1.53 4.25
N GLY A 69 -25.37 -2.79 4.60
CA GLY A 69 -26.14 -3.92 4.10
C GLY A 69 -27.43 -4.04 4.90
N GLU A 70 -28.37 -3.10 4.76
CA GLU A 70 -29.76 -3.31 5.15
C GLU A 70 -30.50 -3.96 3.98
N GLY A 71 -30.48 -5.29 3.98
CA GLY A 71 -31.37 -6.14 3.18
C GLY A 71 -31.99 -7.17 4.10
N ALA A 72 -33.08 -6.80 4.76
CA ALA A 72 -34.00 -7.70 5.46
C ALA A 72 -35.43 -7.44 4.98
#